data_AF-A0A1Q9NUZ7-F1
#
_entry.id   AF-A0A1Q9NUZ7-F1
#
_cell.length_a   1.000
_cell.length_b   1.000
_cell.length_c   1.000
_cell.angle_alpha   90.00
_cell.angle_beta   90.00
_cell.angle_gamma   90.00
#
_symmetry.space_group_name_H-M   'P 1'
#
loop_
_entity.id
_entity.type
_entity.pdbx_description
1 polymer ?
#
loop_
_entity_poly.entity_id
_entity_poly.type
_entity_poly.pdbx_seq_one_letter_code
_entity_poly.pdbx_strand_id
1 'polypeptide(L)'
;MTGIAEGKNCINVEKIAIKEVTARIPYNDEGIQPMEEKIIENGPDAYFTKLPARKIVENLVKEKIPSEVSYSAGTYARNQAFYYLIHKIKNENKTGGFIHLPITPNMVAQIKTKKYASMSLEIMIKAMDITLRLIT
;
A
#
# COMPACT_ATOMS: atom_id res chain seq x y z
N MET A 1 -4.85 5.08 -3.32
CA MET A 1 -4.90 5.01 -1.85
C MET A 1 -3.49 4.88 -1.31
N THR A 2 -3.25 5.32 -0.09
CA THR A 2 -1.99 5.13 0.62
C THR A 2 -2.23 4.37 1.93
N GLY A 3 -1.20 3.71 2.44
CA GLY A 3 -1.24 3.07 3.74
C GLY A 3 0.13 3.10 4.41
N ILE A 4 0.15 3.33 5.71
CA ILE A 4 1.40 3.31 6.49
C ILE A 4 1.74 1.87 6.85
N ALA A 5 3.01 1.47 6.75
CA ALA A 5 3.48 0.15 7.15
C ALA A 5 4.78 0.21 7.95
N GLU A 6 4.73 -0.30 9.19
CA GLU A 6 5.93 -0.56 9.99
C GLU A 6 6.85 -1.55 9.27
N GLY A 7 8.16 -1.34 9.42
CA GLY A 7 9.17 -2.21 8.82
C GLY A 7 9.47 -1.95 7.34
N LYS A 8 8.67 -1.14 6.63
CA LYS A 8 9.05 -0.66 5.29
C LYS A 8 10.17 0.37 5.41
N ASN A 9 11.19 0.23 4.58
CA ASN A 9 12.36 1.12 4.53
C ASN A 9 12.30 2.12 3.35
N CYS A 10 11.32 1.97 2.47
CA CYS A 10 11.13 2.79 1.27
C CYS A 10 9.65 2.85 0.89
N ILE A 11 9.31 3.66 -0.12
CA ILE A 11 7.96 3.72 -0.67
C ILE A 11 7.71 2.52 -1.57
N ASN A 12 6.67 1.74 -1.28
CA ASN A 12 6.32 0.57 -2.09
C ASN A 12 5.10 0.89 -2.96
N VAL A 13 5.29 0.90 -4.28
CA VAL A 13 4.17 1.01 -5.22
C VAL A 13 3.61 -0.38 -5.48
N GLU A 14 2.41 -0.67 -4.95
CA GLU A 14 1.84 -2.01 -4.96
C GLU A 14 1.26 -2.36 -6.34
N LYS A 15 1.73 -3.47 -6.91
CA LYS A 15 1.36 -3.94 -8.24
C LYS A 15 0.16 -4.89 -8.22
N ILE A 16 -0.03 -5.64 -7.14
CA ILE A 16 -1.01 -6.72 -7.02
C ILE A 16 -1.82 -6.57 -5.71
N ALA A 17 -3.14 -6.68 -5.83
CA ALA A 17 -4.04 -6.94 -4.71
C ALA A 17 -4.55 -8.39 -4.82
N ILE A 18 -4.54 -9.15 -3.73
CA ILE A 18 -5.04 -10.53 -3.72
C ILE A 18 -6.42 -10.61 -3.04
N LYS A 19 -7.21 -11.63 -3.40
CA LYS A 19 -8.59 -11.84 -2.93
C LYS A 19 -8.68 -12.29 -1.47
N GLU A 20 -7.59 -12.75 -0.89
CA GLU A 20 -7.60 -13.29 0.47
C GLU A 20 -7.32 -12.23 1.52
N VAL A 21 -7.98 -12.39 2.67
CA VAL A 21 -7.79 -11.58 3.85
C VAL A 21 -7.54 -12.47 5.07
N THR A 22 -6.40 -12.21 5.73
CA THR A 22 -5.94 -12.91 6.93
C THR A 22 -5.39 -11.90 7.92
N ALA A 23 -6.03 -11.83 9.09
CA ALA A 23 -5.73 -10.88 10.14
C ALA A 23 -4.91 -11.53 11.26
N ARG A 24 -3.61 -11.23 11.35
CA ARG A 24 -2.75 -11.77 12.43
C ARG A 24 -3.05 -11.16 13.80
N ILE A 25 -3.65 -9.98 13.80
CA ILE A 25 -4.21 -9.25 14.94
C ILE A 25 -5.58 -8.72 14.52
N PRO A 26 -6.48 -8.36 15.46
CA PRO A 26 -7.79 -7.80 15.10
C PRO A 26 -7.72 -6.47 14.33
N TYR A 27 -8.64 -6.24 13.40
CA TYR A 27 -8.75 -5.00 12.62
C TYR A 27 -9.19 -3.80 13.45
N ASN A 28 -10.01 -4.04 14.46
CA ASN A 28 -10.68 -3.02 15.25
C ASN A 28 -10.92 -3.54 16.67
N ASP A 29 -11.40 -2.65 17.53
CA ASP A 29 -11.68 -2.95 18.94
C ASP A 29 -12.86 -3.92 19.13
N GLU A 30 -13.64 -4.17 18.07
CA GLU A 30 -14.70 -5.18 18.05
C GLU A 30 -14.14 -6.62 17.89
N GLY A 31 -12.83 -6.76 17.68
CA GLY A 31 -12.17 -8.07 17.62
C GLY A 31 -12.27 -8.77 16.27
N ILE A 32 -12.63 -8.06 15.19
CA ILE A 32 -12.77 -8.66 13.86
C ILE A 32 -11.40 -9.17 13.38
N GLN A 33 -11.27 -10.48 13.20
CA GLN A 33 -10.02 -11.13 12.84
C GLN A 33 -10.25 -12.26 11.82
N PRO A 34 -10.48 -11.94 10.53
CA PRO A 34 -10.71 -12.96 9.51
C PRO A 34 -9.47 -13.84 9.28
N MET A 35 -9.70 -15.10 8.92
CA MET A 35 -8.65 -16.09 8.69
C MET A 35 -8.88 -16.83 7.36
N GLU A 36 -8.02 -16.54 6.38
CA GLU A 36 -8.08 -17.14 5.03
C GLU A 36 -9.44 -16.93 4.32
N GLU A 37 -10.07 -15.80 4.60
CA GLU A 37 -11.38 -15.47 4.04
C GLU A 37 -11.25 -14.77 2.69
N LYS A 38 -12.28 -14.92 1.84
CA LYS A 38 -12.37 -14.20 0.57
C LYS A 38 -12.93 -12.80 0.80
N ILE A 39 -12.26 -11.79 0.25
CA ILE A 39 -12.69 -10.40 0.31
C ILE A 39 -14.01 -10.21 -0.46
N ILE A 40 -14.12 -10.77 -1.66
CA ILE A 40 -15.37 -10.80 -2.45
C ILE A 40 -15.55 -12.21 -2.99
N GLU A 41 -16.61 -12.92 -2.59
CA GLU A 41 -16.80 -14.35 -2.88
C GLU A 41 -16.59 -14.71 -4.36
N ASN A 42 -17.20 -13.93 -5.26
CA ASN A 42 -17.16 -14.14 -6.71
C ASN A 42 -16.14 -13.24 -7.44
N GLY A 43 -15.17 -12.67 -6.72
CA GLY A 43 -14.07 -11.92 -7.33
C GLY A 43 -12.96 -12.83 -7.88
N PRO A 44 -12.11 -12.34 -8.80
CA PRO A 44 -10.92 -13.07 -9.27
C PRO A 44 -9.85 -13.16 -8.16
N ASP A 45 -8.93 -14.11 -8.26
CA ASP A 45 -7.93 -14.37 -7.20
C ASP A 45 -7.01 -13.19 -6.92
N ALA A 46 -6.74 -12.37 -7.94
CA ALA A 46 -5.96 -11.16 -7.80
C ALA A 46 -6.36 -10.10 -8.82
N TYR A 47 -5.98 -8.87 -8.53
CA TYR A 47 -6.04 -7.74 -9.44
C TYR A 47 -4.68 -7.10 -9.60
N PHE A 48 -4.31 -6.81 -10.84
CA PHE A 48 -3.22 -5.89 -11.14
C PHE A 48 -3.73 -4.46 -11.19
N THR A 49 -2.98 -3.53 -10.58
CA THR A 49 -3.25 -2.11 -10.76
C THR A 49 -2.85 -1.64 -12.16
N LYS A 50 -3.64 -0.69 -12.70
CA LYS A 50 -3.33 0.11 -13.89
C LYS A 50 -2.32 1.23 -13.61
N LEU A 51 -1.91 1.46 -12.36
CA LEU A 51 -0.84 2.41 -12.04
C LEU A 51 0.44 2.05 -12.82
N PRO A 52 1.15 3.06 -13.38
CA PRO A 52 2.43 2.85 -14.04
C PRO A 52 3.55 2.66 -13.00
N ALA A 53 3.48 1.59 -12.22
CA ALA A 53 4.28 1.38 -11.01
C ALA A 53 5.79 1.54 -11.24
N ARG A 54 6.33 0.93 -12.32
CA ARG A 54 7.75 1.07 -12.68
C ARG A 54 8.12 2.52 -12.98
N LYS A 55 7.31 3.23 -13.77
CA LYS A 55 7.54 4.65 -14.10
C LYS A 55 7.53 5.52 -12.86
N ILE A 56 6.60 5.26 -11.93
CA ILE A 56 6.53 5.97 -10.65
C ILE A 56 7.83 5.77 -9.87
N VAL A 57 8.23 4.51 -9.65
CA VAL A 57 9.47 4.17 -8.92
C VAL A 57 10.70 4.80 -9.57
N GLU A 58 10.84 4.71 -10.90
CA GLU A 58 11.95 5.31 -11.61
C GLU A 58 12.03 6.84 -11.42
N ASN A 59 10.89 7.55 -11.41
CA ASN A 59 10.87 9.00 -11.17
C ASN A 59 11.18 9.35 -9.71
N LEU A 60 10.68 8.57 -8.75
CA LEU A 60 11.01 8.74 -7.33
C LEU A 60 12.51 8.52 -7.08
N VAL A 61 13.10 7.46 -7.65
CA VAL A 61 14.53 7.16 -7.52
C VAL A 61 15.39 8.26 -8.15
N LYS A 62 15.00 8.82 -9.32
CA LYS A 62 15.68 9.98 -9.92
C LYS A 62 15.71 11.19 -8.99
N GLU A 63 14.65 11.38 -8.21
CA GLU A 63 14.53 12.41 -7.18
C GLU A 63 15.18 12.04 -5.84
N LYS A 64 15.97 10.95 -5.82
CA LYS A 64 16.68 10.40 -4.64
C LYS A 64 15.73 9.96 -3.52
N ILE A 65 14.51 9.55 -3.86
CA ILE A 65 13.53 9.01 -2.93
C ILE A 65 13.56 7.47 -3.01
N PRO A 66 13.95 6.76 -1.94
CA PRO A 66 13.94 5.29 -1.93
C PRO A 66 12.54 4.76 -2.21
N SER A 67 12.43 3.92 -3.25
CA SER A 67 11.15 3.31 -3.63
C SER A 67 11.35 2.03 -4.43
N GLU A 68 10.35 1.15 -4.40
CA GLU A 68 10.35 -0.11 -5.14
C GLU A 68 8.95 -0.50 -5.62
N VAL A 69 8.90 -1.35 -6.64
CA VAL A 69 7.64 -2.02 -7.03
C VAL A 69 7.44 -3.20 -6.09
N SER A 70 6.28 -3.26 -5.46
CA SER A 70 5.91 -4.35 -4.57
C SER A 70 4.84 -5.23 -5.21
N TYR A 71 5.02 -6.54 -5.12
CA TYR A 71 4.07 -7.52 -5.66
C TYR A 71 3.18 -8.15 -4.58
N SER A 72 3.27 -7.67 -3.34
CA SER A 72 2.39 -8.08 -2.25
C SER A 72 2.11 -6.91 -1.32
N ALA A 73 0.83 -6.51 -1.27
CA ALA A 73 0.32 -5.56 -0.28
C ALA A 73 0.05 -6.20 1.10
N GLY A 74 0.46 -7.46 1.29
CA GLY A 74 0.11 -8.30 2.43
C GLY A 74 -1.29 -8.91 2.30
N THR A 75 -1.83 -9.40 3.42
CA THR A 75 -3.17 -10.03 3.49
C THR A 75 -4.08 -9.34 4.51
N TYR A 76 -3.67 -8.17 5.00
CA TYR A 76 -4.38 -7.43 6.04
C TYR A 76 -5.34 -6.38 5.43
N ALA A 77 -5.88 -5.48 6.25
CA ALA A 77 -6.83 -4.44 5.86
C ALA A 77 -6.36 -3.58 4.65
N ARG A 78 -5.05 -3.36 4.50
CA ARG A 78 -4.48 -2.59 3.37
C ARG A 78 -4.67 -3.32 2.03
N ASN A 79 -4.41 -4.64 1.99
CA ASN A 79 -4.70 -5.46 0.82
C ASN A 79 -6.21 -5.54 0.58
N GLN A 80 -7.01 -5.72 1.64
CA GLN A 80 -8.46 -5.75 1.54
C GLN A 80 -9.02 -4.48 0.88
N ALA A 81 -8.61 -3.30 1.37
CA ALA A 81 -9.01 -2.02 0.79
C ALA A 81 -8.53 -1.86 -0.67
N PHE A 82 -7.30 -2.27 -0.97
CA PHE A 82 -6.76 -2.23 -2.33
C PHE A 82 -7.56 -3.13 -3.28
N TYR A 83 -7.83 -4.37 -2.89
CA TYR A 83 -8.61 -5.33 -3.68
C TYR A 83 -10.03 -4.80 -3.93
N TYR A 84 -10.70 -4.29 -2.89
CA TYR A 84 -12.03 -3.67 -3.02
C TYR A 84 -12.02 -2.49 -3.99
N LEU A 85 -11.04 -1.59 -3.90
CA LEU A 85 -10.90 -0.46 -4.79
C LEU A 85 -10.84 -0.93 -6.26
N ILE A 86 -9.93 -1.86 -6.56
CA ILE A 86 -9.76 -2.31 -7.95
C ILE A 86 -10.99 -3.07 -8.42
N HIS A 87 -11.58 -3.92 -7.58
CA HIS A 87 -12.81 -4.62 -7.92
C HIS A 87 -13.93 -3.64 -8.29
N LYS A 88 -14.10 -2.55 -7.54
CA LYS A 88 -15.15 -1.56 -7.74
C LYS A 88 -14.98 -0.80 -9.06
N ILE A 89 -13.75 -0.42 -9.41
CA ILE A 89 -13.48 0.42 -10.59
C ILE A 89 -13.09 -0.38 -11.84
N LYS A 90 -13.04 -1.71 -11.79
CA LYS A 90 -12.49 -2.56 -12.86
C LYS A 90 -13.15 -2.36 -14.23
N ASN A 91 -14.46 -2.04 -14.23
CA ASN A 91 -15.26 -1.81 -15.43
C ASN A 91 -15.38 -0.32 -15.80
N GLU A 92 -14.71 0.55 -15.05
CA GLU A 92 -14.72 1.99 -15.30
C GLU A 92 -13.43 2.41 -16.02
N ASN A 93 -13.48 3.54 -16.73
CA ASN A 93 -12.27 4.19 -17.25
C ASN A 93 -11.55 5.00 -16.16
N LYS A 94 -11.25 4.34 -15.03
CA LYS A 94 -10.52 4.92 -13.90
C LYS A 94 -9.27 4.12 -13.60
N THR A 95 -8.25 4.83 -13.09
CA THR A 95 -7.01 4.25 -12.59
C THR A 95 -7.02 4.31 -11.07
N GLY A 96 -6.80 3.18 -10.42
CA GLY A 96 -6.65 3.09 -8.97
C GLY A 96 -5.50 2.18 -8.60
N GLY A 97 -4.95 2.38 -7.41
CA GLY A 97 -3.88 1.56 -6.87
C GLY A 97 -3.56 1.91 -5.43
N PHE A 98 -2.53 1.27 -4.89
CA PHE A 98 -2.12 1.38 -3.51
C PHE A 98 -0.62 1.65 -3.39
N ILE A 99 -0.24 2.50 -2.44
CA ILE A 99 1.16 2.79 -2.15
C ILE A 99 1.37 2.66 -0.64
N HIS A 100 2.29 1.79 -0.23
CA HIS A 100 2.72 1.74 1.15
C HIS A 100 3.79 2.79 1.41
N LEU A 101 3.63 3.49 2.53
CA LEU A 101 4.56 4.49 3.03
C LEU A 101 5.24 3.94 4.30
N PRO A 102 6.55 4.20 4.49
CA PRO A 102 7.20 3.98 5.78
C PRO A 102 6.54 4.78 6.90
N ILE A 103 6.78 4.38 8.15
CA ILE A 103 6.44 5.20 9.31
C ILE A 103 7.33 6.44 9.42
N THR A 104 6.85 7.47 10.11
CA THR A 104 7.62 8.70 10.35
C THR A 104 8.63 8.54 11.50
N PRO A 105 9.68 9.38 11.57
CA PRO A 105 10.58 9.42 12.73
C PRO A 105 9.85 9.60 14.07
N ASN A 106 8.82 10.45 14.10
CA ASN A 106 8.00 10.67 15.30
C ASN A 106 7.29 9.40 15.77
N MET A 107 6.76 8.60 14.84
CA MET A 107 6.16 7.30 15.17
C MET A 107 7.22 6.32 15.71
N VAL A 108 8.40 6.25 15.08
CA VAL A 108 9.51 5.40 15.56
C VAL A 108 9.99 5.81 16.95
N ALA A 109 9.97 7.10 17.28
CA ALA A 109 10.33 7.59 18.61
C ALA A 109 9.37 7.07 19.70
N GLN A 110 8.10 6.87 19.37
CA GLN A 110 7.07 6.36 20.29
C GLN A 110 7.11 4.83 20.46
N ILE A 111 7.71 4.10 19.51
CA ILE A 111 7.85 2.64 19.59
C ILE A 111 9.02 2.29 20.54
N LYS A 112 8.67 1.62 21.65
CA LYS A 112 9.62 1.24 22.72
C LYS A 112 10.32 -0.11 22.47
N THR A 113 9.73 -0.99 21.66
CA THR A 113 10.16 -2.39 21.53
C THR A 113 11.26 -2.61 20.49
N LYS A 114 11.07 -2.07 19.28
CA LYS A 114 12.00 -2.22 18.16
C LYS A 114 12.16 -0.89 17.42
N LYS A 115 13.38 -0.62 16.94
CA LYS A 115 13.63 0.50 16.02
C LYS A 115 13.46 0.05 14.58
N TYR A 116 12.72 0.84 13.82
CA TYR A 116 12.39 0.62 12.43
C TYR A 116 13.00 1.71 11.56
N ALA A 117 13.20 1.42 10.28
CA ALA A 117 13.43 2.47 9.29
C ALA A 117 12.24 3.45 9.28
N SER A 118 12.53 4.71 8.95
CA SER A 118 11.51 5.76 8.83
C SER A 118 11.84 6.70 7.69
N MET A 119 10.84 7.49 7.30
CA MET A 119 10.94 8.51 6.26
C MET A 119 10.27 9.79 6.75
N SER A 120 10.85 10.96 6.47
CA SER A 120 10.22 12.23 6.86
C SER A 120 8.90 12.43 6.13
N LEU A 121 7.94 13.09 6.79
CA LEU A 121 6.65 13.41 6.18
C LEU A 121 6.82 14.25 4.90
N GLU A 122 7.79 15.17 4.90
CA GLU A 122 8.14 16.00 3.75
C GLU A 122 8.54 15.15 2.52
N ILE A 123 9.41 14.16 2.69
CA ILE A 123 9.80 13.26 1.58
C ILE A 123 8.60 12.46 1.09
N MET A 124 7.75 11.97 2.01
CA MET A 124 6.55 11.24 1.63
C MET A 124 5.56 12.10 0.84
N ILE A 125 5.37 13.37 1.23
CA ILE A 125 4.53 14.32 0.49
C ILE A 125 5.13 14.58 -0.90
N LYS A 126 6.43 14.89 -0.99
CA LYS A 126 7.12 15.08 -2.27
C LYS A 126 6.93 13.88 -3.20
N ALA A 127 7.02 12.67 -2.66
CA ALA A 127 6.82 11.45 -3.43
C ALA A 127 5.38 11.30 -3.95
N MET A 128 4.38 11.65 -3.14
CA MET A 128 2.98 11.61 -3.56
C MET A 128 2.69 12.65 -4.64
N ASP A 129 3.27 13.85 -4.54
CA ASP A 129 3.14 14.88 -5.59
C ASP A 129 3.72 14.41 -6.93
N ILE A 130 4.93 13.84 -6.92
CA ILE A 130 5.54 13.25 -8.12
C ILE A 130 4.65 12.14 -8.68
N THR A 131 4.12 11.28 -7.82
CA THR A 131 3.30 10.14 -8.22
C THR A 131 1.99 10.60 -8.87
N LEU A 132 1.29 11.58 -8.28
CA LEU A 132 0.02 12.08 -8.80
C LEU A 132 0.16 12.69 -10.19
N ARG A 133 1.24 13.43 -10.45
CA ARG A 133 1.55 14.00 -11.78
C ARG A 133 1.77 12.96 -12.88
N LEU A 134 2.02 11.69 -12.51
CA LEU A 134 2.22 10.59 -13.45
C LEU A 134 0.94 9.78 -13.72
N ILE A 135 -0.14 10.07 -13.00
CA ILE A 135 -1.41 9.31 -13.04
C ILE A 135 -2.56 10.14 -13.66
N THR A 136 -2.44 11.48 -13.62
CA THR A 136 -3.25 12.43 -14.40
C THR A 136 -2.85 12.43 -15.86
#